data_AF-A0A8U0TZ94-F1
#
_entry.id   AF-A0A8U0TZ94-F1
#
_cell.length_a   1.000
_cell.length_b   1.000
_cell.length_c   1.000
_cell.angle_alpha   90.00
_cell.angle_beta   90.00
_cell.angle_gamma   90.00
#
_symmetry.space_group_name_H-M   'P 1'
#
loop_
_entity.id
_entity.type
_entity.pdbx_description
1 polymer ?
#
loop_
_entity_poly.entity_id
_entity_poly.type
_entity_poly.pdbx_seq_one_letter_code
_entity_poly.pdbx_strand_id
1 'polypeptide(L)'
;MGAVDKADMINSFVECTRKTTKWYKKIFFHLIDTAALNGSIVHRQLTGKVITYQKYRENLMRELLEEHHTPRRPSTGGRPAVNNPLRLTARHFPAKSLKLLLKVVAQGGTAKSACLAPGEVSRGR
;
A
#
# COMPACT_ATOMS: atom_id res chain seq x y z
N MET A 1 -29.60 2.02 22.60
CA MET A 1 -29.60 3.21 21.72
C MET A 1 -28.26 3.45 21.00
N GLY A 2 -27.07 3.19 21.56
CA GLY A 2 -25.80 3.54 20.90
C GLY A 2 -25.28 2.61 19.79
N ALA A 3 -26.13 1.84 19.11
CA ALA A 3 -25.67 0.99 18.00
C ALA A 3 -25.41 1.80 16.72
N VAL A 4 -26.28 2.79 16.46
CA VAL A 4 -26.15 3.71 15.32
C VAL A 4 -24.89 4.56 15.48
N ASP A 5 -24.69 5.16 16.65
CA ASP A 5 -23.49 5.98 16.94
C ASP A 5 -22.18 5.19 16.76
N LYS A 6 -22.18 3.90 17.12
CA LYS A 6 -21.03 3.02 16.91
C LYS A 6 -20.78 2.73 15.44
N ALA A 7 -21.84 2.50 14.64
CA ALA A 7 -21.71 2.29 13.21
C ALA A 7 -21.18 3.56 12.52
N ASP A 8 -21.70 4.73 12.89
CA ASP A 8 -21.23 6.03 12.38
C ASP A 8 -19.77 6.30 12.77
N MET A 9 -19.42 6.01 14.02
CA MET A 9 -18.03 6.10 14.49
C MET A 9 -17.11 5.19 13.67
N ILE A 10 -17.47 3.91 13.49
CA ILE A 10 -16.66 2.97 12.70
C ILE A 10 -16.51 3.46 11.26
N ASN A 11 -17.58 3.91 10.62
CA ASN A 11 -17.55 4.38 9.24
C ASN A 11 -16.77 5.69 9.08
N SER A 12 -16.76 6.57 10.08
CA SER A 12 -15.99 7.82 10.03
C SER A 12 -14.47 7.60 9.90
N PHE A 13 -13.94 6.48 10.40
CA PHE A 13 -12.52 6.14 10.24
C PHE A 13 -12.16 5.64 8.84
N VAL A 14 -13.15 5.20 8.06
CA VAL A 14 -12.93 4.50 6.79
C VAL A 14 -13.66 5.12 5.60
N GLU A 15 -14.25 6.30 5.79
CA GLU A 15 -15.15 6.93 4.84
C GLU A 15 -14.54 7.09 3.44
N CYS A 16 -15.31 6.71 2.42
CA CYS A 16 -14.89 6.85 1.02
C CYS A 16 -15.26 8.22 0.44
N THR A 17 -15.97 9.05 1.19
CA THR A 17 -16.48 10.35 0.74
C THR A 17 -15.33 11.26 0.29
N ARG A 18 -15.55 12.00 -0.80
CA ARG A 18 -14.63 12.99 -1.35
C ARG A 18 -15.34 14.33 -1.51
N LYS A 19 -14.57 15.43 -1.52
CA LYS A 19 -15.12 16.77 -1.81
C LYS A 19 -15.83 16.75 -3.17
N THR A 20 -17.11 17.05 -3.17
CA THR A 20 -17.93 17.05 -4.38
C THR A 20 -19.06 18.07 -4.25
N THR A 21 -19.39 18.74 -5.35
CA THR A 21 -20.53 19.67 -5.44
C THR A 21 -21.86 18.95 -5.69
N LYS A 22 -21.80 17.68 -6.12
CA LYS A 22 -22.97 16.86 -6.46
C LYS A 22 -23.42 16.06 -5.24
N TRP A 23 -24.47 16.53 -4.56
CA TRP A 23 -24.95 15.96 -3.29
C TRP A 23 -25.26 14.45 -3.35
N TYR A 24 -25.81 13.95 -4.46
CA TYR A 24 -26.18 12.54 -4.63
C TYR A 24 -24.97 11.59 -4.50
N LYS A 25 -23.76 12.06 -4.86
CA LYS A 25 -22.55 11.25 -4.72
C LYS A 25 -22.23 10.97 -3.26
N LYS A 26 -22.51 11.91 -2.36
CA LYS A 26 -22.31 11.73 -0.92
C LYS A 26 -23.20 10.61 -0.39
N ILE A 27 -24.46 10.57 -0.82
CA ILE A 27 -25.40 9.50 -0.46
C ILE A 27 -24.93 8.16 -1.01
N PHE A 28 -24.50 8.12 -2.27
CA PHE A 28 -23.97 6.90 -2.87
C PHE A 28 -22.79 6.31 -2.09
N PHE A 29 -21.80 7.13 -1.73
CA PHE A 29 -20.66 6.66 -0.92
C PHE A 29 -21.09 6.21 0.47
N HIS A 30 -22.02 6.93 1.10
CA HIS A 30 -22.56 6.52 2.40
C HIS A 30 -23.28 5.16 2.32
N LEU A 31 -24.06 4.90 1.27
CA LEU A 31 -24.70 3.61 1.05
C LEU A 31 -23.66 2.48 0.88
N ILE A 32 -22.55 2.74 0.18
CA ILE A 32 -21.46 1.77 0.05
C ILE A 32 -20.80 1.48 1.40
N ASP A 33 -20.47 2.52 2.17
CA ASP A 33 -19.82 2.36 3.48
C ASP A 33 -20.73 1.58 4.46
N THR A 34 -22.04 1.84 4.46
CA THR A 34 -23.02 1.07 5.24
C THR A 34 -23.17 -0.37 4.73
N ALA A 35 -23.21 -0.58 3.41
CA ALA A 35 -23.29 -1.93 2.84
C ALA A 35 -22.05 -2.76 3.17
N ALA A 36 -20.85 -2.17 3.14
CA ALA A 36 -19.61 -2.84 3.51
C ALA A 36 -19.60 -3.25 4.99
N LEU A 37 -20.06 -2.37 5.89
CA LEU A 37 -20.18 -2.68 7.32
C LEU A 37 -21.18 -3.83 7.55
N ASN A 38 -22.36 -3.76 6.93
CA ASN A 38 -23.37 -4.80 7.02
C ASN A 38 -22.87 -6.15 6.47
N GLY A 39 -22.19 -6.13 5.33
CA GLY A 39 -21.56 -7.32 4.75
C GLY A 39 -20.55 -7.97 5.70
N SER A 40 -19.78 -7.17 6.43
CA SER A 40 -18.83 -7.70 7.42
C SER A 40 -19.52 -8.41 8.60
N ILE A 41 -20.68 -7.91 9.02
CA ILE A 41 -21.50 -8.53 10.08
C ILE A 41 -22.06 -9.85 9.58
N VAL A 42 -22.64 -9.86 8.37
CA VAL A 42 -23.18 -11.08 7.74
C VAL A 42 -22.08 -12.12 7.53
N HIS A 43 -20.92 -11.73 6.99
CA HIS A 43 -19.78 -12.62 6.80
C HIS A 43 -19.33 -13.27 8.12
N ARG A 44 -19.28 -12.49 9.21
CA ARG A 44 -18.95 -13.02 10.53
C ARG A 44 -19.99 -14.03 11.03
N GLN A 45 -21.27 -13.78 10.80
CA GLN A 45 -22.35 -14.68 11.22
C GLN A 45 -22.36 -15.99 10.42
N LEU A 46 -22.15 -15.93 9.10
CA LEU A 46 -22.18 -17.10 8.23
C LEU A 46 -20.93 -17.98 8.37
N THR A 47 -19.74 -17.37 8.37
CA THR A 47 -18.48 -18.12 8.36
C THR A 47 -18.00 -18.45 9.78
N GLY A 48 -18.49 -17.76 10.80
CA GLY A 48 -18.01 -17.85 12.19
C GLY A 48 -16.61 -17.28 12.42
N LYS A 49 -15.91 -16.87 11.36
CA LYS A 49 -14.56 -16.29 11.41
C LYS A 49 -14.63 -14.84 11.84
N VAL A 50 -13.97 -14.52 12.96
CA VAL A 50 -13.82 -13.16 13.44
C VAL A 50 -12.60 -12.54 12.76
N ILE A 51 -12.85 -11.66 11.79
CA ILE A 51 -11.84 -10.84 11.14
C ILE A 51 -12.06 -9.37 11.48
N THR A 52 -10.99 -8.58 11.50
CA THR A 52 -11.11 -7.13 11.70
C THR A 52 -11.81 -6.49 10.51
N TYR A 53 -12.56 -5.41 10.74
CA TYR A 53 -13.28 -4.72 9.68
C TYR A 53 -12.35 -4.23 8.56
N GLN A 54 -11.16 -3.74 8.92
CA GLN A 54 -10.13 -3.37 7.95
C GLN A 54 -9.71 -4.55 7.07
N LYS A 55 -9.49 -5.73 7.67
CA LYS A 55 -9.08 -6.91 6.92
C LYS A 55 -10.18 -7.42 5.98
N TYR A 56 -11.43 -7.36 6.44
CA TYR A 56 -12.59 -7.65 5.59
C TYR A 56 -12.61 -6.74 4.36
N ARG A 57 -12.39 -5.44 4.52
CA ARG A 57 -12.35 -4.49 3.39
C ARG A 57 -11.18 -4.76 2.45
N GLU A 58 -10.00 -5.10 2.95
CA GLU A 58 -8.85 -5.47 2.11
C GLU A 58 -9.17 -6.69 1.23
N ASN A 59 -9.79 -7.72 1.80
CA ASN A 59 -10.17 -8.92 1.07
C ASN A 59 -11.26 -8.59 0.04
N LEU A 60 -12.29 -7.83 0.44
CA LEU A 60 -13.36 -7.39 -0.46
C LEU A 60 -12.81 -6.59 -1.64
N MET A 61 -11.88 -5.65 -1.40
CA MET A 61 -11.24 -4.88 -2.46
C MET A 61 -10.41 -5.78 -3.39
N ARG A 62 -9.68 -6.75 -2.83
CA ARG A 62 -8.91 -7.71 -3.61
C ARG A 62 -9.81 -8.52 -4.54
N GLU A 63 -10.88 -9.11 -4.01
CA GLU A 63 -11.83 -9.92 -4.77
C GLU A 63 -12.50 -9.10 -5.89
N LEU A 64 -12.98 -7.89 -5.59
CA LEU A 64 -13.58 -7.00 -6.58
C LEU A 64 -12.60 -6.60 -7.70
N LEU A 65 -11.33 -6.37 -7.36
CA LEU A 65 -10.30 -6.07 -8.35
C LEU A 65 -9.96 -7.30 -9.18
N GLU A 66 -9.82 -8.46 -8.56
CA GLU A 66 -9.54 -9.72 -9.27
C GLU A 66 -10.69 -10.07 -10.23
N GLU A 67 -11.94 -9.84 -9.85
CA GLU A 67 -13.11 -10.13 -10.70
C GLU A 67 -13.32 -9.09 -11.81
N HIS A 68 -13.12 -7.79 -11.52
CA HIS A 68 -13.47 -6.70 -12.44
C HIS A 68 -12.28 -5.95 -13.03
N HIS A 69 -11.04 -6.42 -12.87
CA HIS A 69 -9.91 -5.77 -13.51
C HIS A 69 -10.05 -5.81 -15.04
N THR A 70 -10.17 -4.64 -15.65
CA THR A 70 -9.98 -4.53 -17.10
C THR A 70 -8.48 -4.36 -17.37
N PRO A 71 -7.88 -5.10 -18.30
CA PRO A 71 -6.49 -4.86 -18.70
C PRO A 71 -6.38 -3.43 -19.20
N ARG A 72 -5.71 -2.58 -18.41
CA ARG A 72 -5.48 -1.19 -18.76
C ARG A 72 -4.56 -1.20 -19.97
N ARG A 73 -5.04 -0.68 -21.11
CA ARG A 73 -4.17 -0.42 -22.26
C ARG A 73 -2.99 0.43 -21.77
N PRO A 74 -1.73 0.07 -22.08
CA PRO A 74 -0.61 0.91 -21.73
C PRO A 74 -0.89 2.32 -22.22
N SER A 75 -0.68 3.31 -21.36
CA SER A 75 -0.92 4.71 -21.70
C SER A 75 -0.20 5.01 -23.00
N THR A 76 -0.95 5.33 -24.07
CA THR A 76 -0.37 5.70 -25.36
C THR A 76 0.41 7.02 -25.27
N GLY A 77 0.24 7.78 -24.18
CA GLY A 77 1.02 8.96 -23.84
C GLY A 77 1.93 8.76 -22.64
N GLY A 78 3.21 9.08 -22.80
CA GLY A 78 4.23 9.08 -21.74
C GLY A 78 5.45 8.22 -22.09
N ARG A 79 6.63 8.60 -21.58
CA ARG A 79 7.83 7.77 -21.66
C ARG A 79 7.59 6.54 -20.79
N PRO A 80 7.73 5.31 -21.32
CA PRO A 80 7.53 4.10 -20.52
C PRO A 80 8.43 4.17 -19.28
N ALA A 81 7.85 3.88 -18.11
CA ALA A 81 8.64 3.68 -16.92
C ALA A 81 9.53 2.45 -17.18
N VAL A 82 10.81 2.70 -17.44
CA VAL A 82 11.82 1.65 -17.43
C VAL A 82 11.85 1.16 -15.98
N ASN A 83 11.11 0.09 -15.70
CA ASN A 83 11.02 -0.57 -14.41
C ASN A 83 12.32 -1.32 -14.11
N ASN A 84 13.46 -0.62 -14.17
CA ASN A 84 14.72 -1.15 -13.70
C ASN A 84 14.93 -0.65 -12.26
N PRO A 85 14.90 -1.54 -11.25
CA PRO A 85 15.13 -1.16 -9.85
C PRO A 85 16.51 -0.50 -9.63
N LEU A 86 17.47 -0.74 -10.53
CA LEU A 86 18.80 -0.12 -10.50
C LEU A 86 18.83 1.32 -11.02
N ARG A 87 17.73 1.84 -11.59
CA ARG A 87 17.64 3.24 -12.05
C ARG A 87 17.75 4.24 -10.89
N LEU A 88 17.41 3.82 -9.68
CA LEU A 88 17.58 4.61 -8.46
C LEU A 88 19.06 4.61 -8.03
N THR A 89 19.94 5.12 -8.89
CA THR A 89 21.38 5.23 -8.60
C THR A 89 21.62 6.35 -7.59
N ALA A 90 21.37 6.06 -6.31
CA ALA A 90 21.96 6.60 -5.05
C ALA A 90 22.27 8.10 -4.86
N ARG A 91 22.08 8.99 -5.84
CA ARG A 91 22.47 10.41 -5.79
C ARG A 91 21.32 11.36 -5.46
N HIS A 92 20.08 10.86 -5.41
CA HIS A 92 18.89 11.64 -5.05
C HIS A 92 18.46 11.43 -3.59
N PHE A 93 18.94 10.38 -2.92
CA PHE A 93 18.58 10.16 -1.52
C PHE A 93 19.41 11.10 -0.63
N PRO A 94 18.78 11.99 0.16
CA PRO A 94 19.53 12.77 1.15
C PRO A 94 20.18 11.81 2.15
N ALA A 95 21.51 11.78 2.17
CA ALA A 95 22.33 10.83 2.92
C ALA A 95 22.15 10.85 4.47
N LYS A 96 21.21 11.63 5.00
CA LYS A 96 21.03 11.83 6.45
C LYS A 96 20.27 10.69 7.15
N SER A 97 19.63 9.75 6.45
CA SER A 97 18.92 8.63 7.08
C SER A 97 19.78 7.38 7.33
N LEU A 98 20.97 7.29 6.74
CA LEU A 98 21.88 6.14 6.91
C LEU A 98 22.54 6.06 8.29
N LYS A 99 22.55 7.14 9.07
CA LYS A 99 23.07 7.11 10.46
C LYS A 99 22.17 6.33 11.43
N LEU A 100 20.89 6.10 11.11
CA LEU A 100 19.99 5.36 11.99
C LEU A 100 20.03 3.84 11.73
N LEU A 101 20.17 3.43 10.46
CA LEU A 101 20.19 2.00 10.10
C LEU A 101 21.48 1.29 10.55
N LEU A 102 22.62 1.99 10.58
CA LEU A 102 23.88 1.37 11.00
C LEU A 102 24.00 1.14 12.51
N LYS A 103 23.17 1.82 13.34
CA LYS A 103 23.16 1.60 14.79
C LYS A 103 22.46 0.29 15.20
N VAL A 104 21.53 -0.21 14.38
CA VAL A 104 20.81 -1.46 14.67
C VAL A 104 21.66 -2.69 14.34
N VAL A 105 22.61 -2.59 13.38
CA VAL A 105 23.47 -3.70 12.97
C VAL A 105 24.80 -3.76 13.75
N ALA A 106 25.15 -2.71 14.51
CA ALA A 106 26.41 -2.66 15.26
C ALA A 106 26.40 -3.35 16.64
N GLN A 107 25.29 -4.01 17.03
CA GLN A 107 25.24 -4.88 18.21
C GLN A 107 25.23 -6.35 17.78
N GLY A 108 26.37 -6.86 17.31
CA GLY A 108 26.50 -8.29 17.03
C GLY A 108 27.65 -8.68 16.11
N GLY A 109 28.85 -8.85 16.68
CA GLY A 109 29.72 -9.99 16.35
C GLY A 109 30.60 -9.93 15.08
N THR A 110 31.83 -9.46 15.26
CA THR A 110 33.11 -10.01 14.75
C THR A 110 33.37 -10.23 13.25
N ALA A 111 34.20 -9.34 12.71
CA ALA A 111 35.41 -9.55 11.90
C ALA A 111 35.42 -10.60 10.75
N LYS A 112 35.71 -10.13 9.53
CA LYS A 112 37.04 -10.27 8.90
C LYS A 112 37.15 -9.38 7.66
N SER A 113 38.21 -8.57 7.67
CA SER A 113 38.68 -7.76 6.55
C SER A 113 39.29 -8.66 5.48
N ALA A 114 38.91 -8.48 4.22
CA ALA A 114 39.71 -8.91 3.08
C ALA A 114 39.58 -7.84 1.99
N CYS A 115 40.58 -6.96 1.98
CA CYS A 115 40.86 -6.05 0.89
C CYS A 115 41.09 -6.84 -0.41
N LEU A 116 40.47 -6.44 -1.53
CA LEU A 116 41.10 -6.57 -2.84
C LEU A 116 40.92 -5.27 -3.61
N ALA A 117 42.05 -4.67 -3.95
CA ALA A 117 42.24 -3.38 -4.61
C ALA A 117 41.83 -3.43 -6.11
N PRO A 118 41.64 -2.26 -6.76
CA PRO A 118 41.25 -2.16 -8.16
C PRO A 118 42.46 -2.34 -9.09
N GLY A 119 42.32 -3.18 -10.12
CA GLY A 119 43.30 -3.29 -11.21
C GLY A 119 42.99 -2.31 -12.34
N GLU A 120 43.91 -1.39 -12.60
CA GLU A 120 43.90 -0.46 -13.73
C GLU A 120 44.29 -1.11 -15.08
N VAL A 121 43.70 -0.54 -16.15
CA VAL A 121 44.26 -0.21 -17.48
C VAL A 121 45.03 -1.28 -18.27
N SER A 122 44.58 -1.54 -19.51
CA SER A 122 45.44 -1.49 -20.71
C SER A 122 44.65 -1.38 -22.03
N ARG A 123 45.11 -0.46 -22.88
CA ARG A 123 44.70 -0.15 -24.26
C ARG A 123 45.23 -1.17 -25.27
N GLY A 124 44.62 -1.20 -26.46
CA GLY A 124 45.18 -1.72 -27.73
C GLY A 124 44.51 -3.02 -28.17
N ARG A 125 44.02 -3.19 -29.40
CA ARG A 125 44.36 -2.59 -30.69
C ARG A 125 43.10 -2.52 -31.56
#